data_AF-A0A931W241-F1
#
_entry.id   AF-A0A931W241-F1
#
_cell.length_a   1.000
_cell.length_b   1.000
_cell.length_c   1.000
_cell.angle_alpha   90.00
_cell.angle_beta   90.00
_cell.angle_gamma   90.00
#
_symmetry.space_group_name_H-M   'P 1'
#
loop_
_entity.id
_entity.type
_entity.pdbx_description
1 polymer ?
#
loop_
_entity_poly.entity_id
_entity_poly.type
_entity_poly.pdbx_seq_one_letter_code
_entity_poly.pdbx_strand_id
1 'polypeptide(L)'
;MQKSESNPELHAAIMKVVETQLRSNDPPQTQQTFKRLIKAGHSEKEAKRLIACVVSAEIFDVLKRQEPFNLDRFVKALGKLPAMPWEDEESKV
;
A
#
# COMPACT_ATOMS: atom_id res chain seq x y z
N MET A 1 -2.57 27.42 -4.21
CA MET A 1 -2.10 26.05 -3.92
C MET A 1 -2.97 25.51 -2.77
N GLN A 2 -3.99 24.69 -3.05
CA GLN A 2 -4.72 24.03 -1.96
C GLN A 2 -3.74 23.05 -1.30
N LYS A 3 -3.38 23.28 -0.03
CA LYS A 3 -2.78 22.23 0.81
C LYS A 3 -3.79 21.09 0.79
N SER A 4 -3.42 19.93 0.26
CA SER A 4 -4.22 18.73 0.45
C SER A 4 -4.23 18.43 1.95
N GLU A 5 -5.28 18.83 2.65
CA GLU A 5 -5.45 18.43 4.04
C GLU A 5 -5.56 16.90 4.06
N SER A 6 -4.56 16.27 4.66
CA SER A 6 -4.57 14.84 4.92
C SER A 6 -5.83 14.51 5.72
N ASN A 7 -6.74 13.72 5.15
CA ASN A 7 -7.94 13.26 5.84
C ASN A 7 -7.53 12.16 6.85
N PRO A 8 -7.57 12.45 8.17
CA PRO A 8 -7.10 11.50 9.19
C PRO A 8 -8.01 10.27 9.29
N GLU A 9 -9.31 10.42 9.01
CA GLU A 9 -10.27 9.32 9.02
C GLU A 9 -9.99 8.35 7.87
N LEU A 10 -9.72 8.88 6.67
CA LEU A 10 -9.34 8.09 5.52
C LEU A 10 -8.04 7.32 5.78
N HIS A 11 -7.03 7.99 6.35
CA HIS A 11 -5.78 7.34 6.73
C HIS A 11 -6.02 6.20 7.74
N ALA A 12 -6.81 6.45 8.79
CA ALA A 12 -7.14 5.44 9.78
C ALA A 12 -7.90 4.25 9.17
N ALA A 13 -8.83 4.50 8.24
CA ALA A 13 -9.56 3.45 7.54
C ALA A 13 -8.63 2.56 6.71
N ILE A 14 -7.69 3.16 5.96
CA ILE A 14 -6.72 2.42 5.15
C ILE A 14 -5.78 1.60 6.04
N MET A 15 -5.29 2.18 7.14
CA MET A 15 -4.46 1.44 8.09
C MET A 15 -5.22 0.26 8.72
N LYS A 16 -6.51 0.44 9.04
CA LYS A 16 -7.37 -0.64 9.53
C LYS A 16 -7.54 -1.77 8.51
N VAL A 17 -7.61 -1.44 7.21
CA VAL A 17 -7.62 -2.46 6.14
C VAL A 17 -6.32 -3.26 6.16
N VAL A 18 -5.16 -2.59 6.20
CA VAL A 18 -3.85 -3.26 6.26
C VAL A 18 -3.75 -4.17 7.49
N GLU A 19 -4.12 -3.68 8.67
CA GLU A 19 -4.11 -4.48 9.89
C GLU A 19 -5.04 -5.69 9.81
N THR A 20 -6.20 -5.52 9.18
CA THR A 20 -7.15 -6.61 8.97
C THR A 20 -6.56 -7.65 8.03
N GLN A 21 -5.99 -7.26 6.88
CA GLN A 21 -5.35 -8.18 5.94
C GLN A 21 -4.18 -8.96 6.57
N LEU A 22 -3.37 -8.30 7.41
CA LEU A 22 -2.29 -8.95 8.14
C LEU A 22 -2.84 -9.95 9.18
N ARG A 23 -3.87 -9.57 9.94
CA ARG A 23 -4.48 -10.43 10.95
C ARG A 23 -5.21 -11.62 10.34
N SER A 24 -5.95 -11.42 9.26
CA SER A 24 -6.69 -12.47 8.56
C SER A 24 -5.81 -13.31 7.64
N ASN A 25 -4.59 -12.83 7.32
CA ASN A 25 -3.73 -13.39 6.29
C ASN A 25 -4.45 -13.50 4.93
N ASP A 26 -5.29 -12.51 4.63
CA ASP A 26 -6.10 -12.44 3.42
C ASP A 26 -6.07 -11.01 2.83
N PRO A 27 -5.41 -10.79 1.68
CA PRO A 27 -4.69 -11.79 0.89
C PRO A 27 -3.34 -12.17 1.54
N PRO A 28 -2.88 -13.43 1.44
CA PRO A 28 -1.64 -13.88 2.08
C PRO A 28 -0.39 -13.14 1.58
N GLN A 29 -0.45 -12.57 0.38
CA GLN A 29 0.61 -11.77 -0.23
C GLN A 29 0.90 -10.49 0.58
N THR A 30 -0.09 -9.94 1.28
CA THR A 30 0.11 -8.81 2.20
C THR A 30 1.05 -9.21 3.35
N GLN A 31 0.78 -10.37 3.97
CA GLN A 31 1.60 -10.89 5.07
C GLN A 31 3.01 -11.29 4.61
N GLN A 32 3.12 -11.90 3.42
CA GLN A 32 4.42 -12.25 2.81
C GLN A 32 5.26 -10.99 2.56
N THR A 33 4.64 -9.94 2.00
CA THR A 33 5.30 -8.65 1.74
C THR A 33 5.72 -7.97 3.03
N PHE A 34 4.86 -7.97 4.05
CA PHE A 34 5.20 -7.45 5.36
C PHE A 34 6.44 -8.15 5.93
N LYS A 35 6.45 -9.49 5.97
CA LYS A 35 7.61 -10.26 6.45
C LYS A 35 8.88 -9.97 5.64
N ARG A 36 8.77 -9.82 4.32
CA ARG A 36 9.89 -9.46 3.43
C ARG A 36 10.47 -8.09 3.79
N LEU A 37 9.62 -7.09 4.03
CA LEU A 37 10.05 -5.74 4.44
C LEU A 37 10.71 -5.73 5.82
N ILE A 38 10.16 -6.46 6.80
CA ILE A 38 10.79 -6.62 8.11
C ILE A 38 12.17 -7.26 7.97
N LYS A 39 12.29 -8.34 7.19
CA LYS A 39 13.57 -9.02 6.93
C LYS A 39 14.58 -8.12 6.22
N ALA A 40 14.12 -7.17 5.42
CA ALA A 40 14.97 -6.17 4.77
C ALA A 40 15.38 -5.01 5.70
N GLY A 41 14.95 -5.01 6.97
CA GLY A 41 15.34 -4.02 7.98
C GLY A 41 14.37 -2.86 8.16
N HIS A 42 13.21 -2.87 7.51
CA HIS A 42 12.18 -1.86 7.76
C HIS A 42 11.50 -2.08 9.11
N SER A 43 11.16 -0.99 9.80
CA SER A 43 10.31 -1.07 10.99
C SER A 43 8.91 -1.56 10.63
N GLU A 44 8.19 -2.14 11.60
CA GLU A 44 6.79 -2.55 11.39
C GLU A 44 5.90 -1.39 10.94
N LYS A 45 6.12 -0.21 11.52
CA LYS A 45 5.38 0.99 11.17
C LYS A 45 5.61 1.36 9.70
N GLU A 46 6.87 1.35 9.25
CA GLU A 46 7.19 1.67 7.86
C GLU A 46 6.68 0.60 6.90
N ALA A 47 6.83 -0.68 7.23
CA ALA A 47 6.31 -1.77 6.42
C ALA A 47 4.79 -1.67 6.23
N LYS A 48 4.04 -1.37 7.30
CA LYS A 48 2.58 -1.14 7.21
C LYS A 48 2.26 0.12 6.38
N ARG A 49 3.05 1.18 6.50
CA ARG A 49 2.88 2.41 5.71
C ARG A 49 3.08 2.17 4.21
N LEU A 50 4.13 1.43 3.83
CA LEU A 50 4.41 1.06 2.44
C LEU A 50 3.29 0.19 1.85
N ILE A 51 2.77 -0.76 2.63
CA ILE A 51 1.62 -1.57 2.21
C ILE A 51 0.35 -0.70 2.10
N ALA A 52 0.12 0.22 3.03
CA ALA A 52 -1.01 1.16 3.00
C ALA A 52 -0.99 2.01 1.72
N CYS A 53 0.18 2.42 1.25
CA CYS A 53 0.34 3.10 -0.03
C CYS A 53 -0.16 2.26 -1.22
N VAL A 54 0.12 0.96 -1.24
CA VAL A 54 -0.39 0.05 -2.29
C VAL A 54 -1.91 -0.13 -2.18
N VAL A 55 -2.44 -0.26 -0.96
CA VAL A 55 -3.89 -0.31 -0.73
C VAL A 55 -4.58 0.97 -1.22
N SER A 56 -4.01 2.14 -0.91
CA SER A 56 -4.53 3.44 -1.39
C SER A 56 -4.56 3.52 -2.91
N ALA A 57 -3.48 3.07 -3.58
CA ALA A 57 -3.41 3.07 -5.04
C ALA A 57 -4.49 2.16 -5.65
N GLU A 58 -4.71 0.99 -5.07
CA GLU A 58 -5.74 0.06 -5.54
C GLU A 58 -7.16 0.60 -5.31
N ILE A 59 -7.44 1.21 -4.15
CA ILE A 59 -8.72 1.89 -3.89
C ILE A 59 -8.93 3.01 -4.92
N PHE A 60 -7.90 3.80 -5.20
CA PHE A 60 -7.97 4.86 -6.19
C PHE A 60 -8.25 4.32 -7.60
N ASP A 61 -7.58 3.25 -8.02
CA ASP A 61 -7.82 2.62 -9.32
C ASP A 61 -9.24 2.04 -9.42
N VAL A 62 -9.73 1.36 -8.39
CA VAL A 62 -11.12 0.85 -8.32
C VAL A 62 -12.12 1.98 -8.48
N LEU A 63 -11.94 3.08 -7.73
CA LEU A 63 -12.85 4.22 -7.79
C LEU A 63 -12.78 4.96 -9.13
N LYS A 64 -11.57 5.16 -9.66
CA LYS A 64 -11.33 5.92 -10.91
C LYS A 64 -11.76 5.14 -12.15
N ARG A 65 -11.49 3.83 -12.19
CA ARG A 65 -11.76 2.97 -13.34
C ARG A 65 -13.12 2.29 -13.27
N GLN A 66 -13.80 2.37 -12.12
CA GLN A 66 -15.05 1.65 -11.84
C GLN A 66 -14.91 0.14 -12.06
N GLU A 67 -13.72 -0.39 -11.76
CA GLU A 67 -13.40 -1.81 -11.88
C GLU A 67 -13.38 -2.45 -10.50
N PRO A 68 -13.73 -3.75 -10.37
CA PRO A 68 -13.56 -4.47 -9.12
C PRO A 68 -12.08 -4.56 -8.73
N PHE A 69 -11.84 -4.83 -7.44
CA PHE A 69 -10.50 -5.11 -6.91
C PHE A 69 -9.80 -6.19 -7.77
N ASN A 70 -8.56 -5.91 -8.17
CA ASN A 70 -7.77 -6.82 -8.98
C ASN A 70 -6.59 -7.36 -8.17
N LEU A 71 -6.71 -8.61 -7.72
CA LEU A 71 -5.69 -9.25 -6.89
C LEU A 71 -4.33 -9.31 -7.59
N ASP A 72 -4.28 -9.61 -8.90
CA ASP A 72 -3.01 -9.70 -9.63
C ASP A 72 -2.29 -8.36 -9.72
N ARG A 73 -3.04 -7.27 -9.95
CA ARG A 73 -2.52 -5.89 -9.94
C ARG A 73 -1.99 -5.53 -8.55
N PHE A 74 -2.77 -5.83 -7.51
CA PHE A 74 -2.39 -5.58 -6.13
C PHE A 74 -1.10 -6.33 -5.73
N VAL A 75 -1.01 -7.62 -6.06
CA VAL A 75 0.17 -8.45 -5.77
C VAL A 75 1.41 -7.97 -6.51
N LYS A 76 1.26 -7.57 -7.79
CA LYS A 76 2.36 -6.96 -8.55
C LYS A 76 2.86 -5.67 -7.90
N ALA A 77 1.96 -4.83 -7.40
CA ALA A 77 2.34 -3.60 -6.70
C ALA A 77 3.03 -3.88 -5.35
N LEU A 78 2.53 -4.84 -4.56
CA LEU A 78 3.20 -5.30 -3.33
C LEU A 78 4.62 -5.84 -3.60
N GLY A 79 4.81 -6.52 -4.72
CA GLY A 79 6.12 -7.05 -5.14
C GLY A 79 7.17 -5.96 -5.39
N LYS A 80 6.76 -4.76 -5.79
CA LYS A 80 7.67 -3.63 -6.07
C LYS A 80 8.21 -2.96 -4.82
N LEU A 81 7.51 -3.08 -3.68
CA LEU A 81 7.96 -2.49 -2.42
C LEU A 81 9.37 -3.00 -2.04
N PRO A 82 10.24 -2.14 -1.47
CA PRO A 82 9.97 -0.78 -1.00
C PRO A 82 10.01 0.30 -2.08
N ALA A 83 10.39 -0.03 -3.34
CA ALA A 83 10.38 0.95 -4.41
C ALA A 83 8.93 1.38 -4.69
N MET A 84 8.64 2.66 -4.44
CA MET A 84 7.28 3.16 -4.60
C MET A 84 7.01 3.41 -6.08
N PRO A 85 5.79 3.10 -6.57
CA PRO A 85 5.48 3.24 -7.99
C PRO A 85 5.55 4.69 -8.55
N TRP A 86 5.78 5.69 -7.69
CA TRP A 86 5.96 7.10 -8.05
C TRP A 86 7.38 7.64 -7.76
N GLU A 87 8.28 6.86 -7.16
CA GLU A 87 9.65 7.29 -6.85
C GLU A 87 10.59 7.18 -8.06
N ASP A 88 10.18 6.50 -9.13
CA ASP A 88 10.98 6.34 -10.35
C ASP A 88 11.08 7.63 -11.20
N GLU A 89 10.30 8.68 -10.93
CA GLU A 89 10.30 9.91 -11.75
C GLU A 89 11.21 11.04 -11.24
N GLU A 90 11.70 11.01 -9.99
CA GLU A 90 12.32 12.19 -9.37
C GLU A 90 13.84 12.09 -9.14
N SER A 91 14.46 10.97 -9.56
CA SER A 91 15.93 10.77 -9.49
C SER A 91 16.66 10.95 -10.83
N LYS A 92 16.06 11.65 -11.79
CA LYS A 92 16.69 12.00 -13.09
C LYS A 92 16.73 13.52 -13.33
N VAL A 93 17.09 14.30 -12.31
CA VAL A 93 17.44 15.73 -12.45
C VAL A 93 18.86 15.99 -11.97
#